data_AF-A0A8T6YJH4-F1
#
_entry.id   AF-A0A8T6YJH4-F1
#
_cell.length_a   1.000
_cell.length_b   1.000
_cell.length_c   1.000
_cell.angle_alpha   90.00
_cell.angle_beta   90.00
_cell.angle_gamma   90.00
#
_symmetry.space_group_name_H-M   'P 1'
#
loop_
_entity.id
_entity.type
_entity.pdbx_description
1 polymer ?
#
loop_
_entity_poly.entity_id
_entity_poly.type
_entity_poly.pdbx_seq_one_letter_code
_entity_poly.pdbx_strand_id
1 'polypeptide(L)'
;MATSRMRDNVERWLIHEGLSFEDMKNPENIFQILVKHAGKYGVPVEIFEPKSQPGVIVIGAKVIMKDNQIARYLGFTEDEKEKFERRVAEYCNSIQAINRIV
;
A
#
# COMPACT_ATOMS: atom_id res chain seq x y z
N MET A 1 -17.77 20.81 6.78
CA MET A 1 -17.73 19.45 6.19
C MET A 1 -17.51 18.50 7.34
N ALA A 2 -18.37 17.50 7.54
CA ALA A 2 -18.14 16.54 8.61
C ALA A 2 -16.91 15.70 8.25
N THR A 3 -15.86 15.80 9.05
CA THR A 3 -14.69 14.92 8.95
C THR A 3 -15.18 13.49 9.09
N SER A 4 -14.75 12.59 8.21
CA SER A 4 -15.12 11.16 8.31
C SER A 4 -14.69 10.65 9.68
N ARG A 5 -15.61 10.14 10.49
CA ARG A 5 -15.29 9.49 11.79
C ARG A 5 -14.23 8.40 11.62
N MET A 6 -14.16 7.78 10.43
CA MET A 6 -13.14 6.82 10.08
C MET A 6 -11.75 7.45 10.00
N ARG A 7 -11.62 8.57 9.29
CA ARG A 7 -10.37 9.33 9.16
C ARG A 7 -9.81 9.71 10.53
N ASP A 8 -10.65 10.27 11.40
CA ASP A 8 -10.24 10.69 12.75
C ASP A 8 -9.72 9.52 13.59
N ASN A 9 -10.33 8.34 13.45
CA ASN A 9 -9.86 7.14 14.12
C ASN A 9 -8.52 6.67 13.55
N VAL A 10 -8.35 6.65 12.22
CA VAL A 10 -7.09 6.28 11.58
C VAL A 10 -5.95 7.19 12.04
N GLU A 11 -6.15 8.51 12.00
CA GLU A 11 -5.14 9.48 12.46
C GLU A 11 -4.75 9.26 13.91
N ARG A 12 -5.73 9.03 14.81
CA ARG A 12 -5.46 8.78 16.23
C ARG A 12 -4.56 7.55 16.42
N TRP A 13 -4.81 6.47 15.70
CA TRP A 13 -3.98 5.27 15.76
C TRP A 13 -2.58 5.51 15.20
N LEU A 14 -2.45 6.21 14.07
CA LEU A 14 -1.15 6.54 13.50
C LEU A 14 -0.30 7.40 14.45
N ILE A 15 -0.89 8.39 15.13
CA ILE A 15 -0.22 9.21 16.15
C ILE A 15 0.19 8.35 17.35
N HIS A 16 -0.68 7.45 17.82
CA HIS A 16 -0.37 6.54 18.93
C HIS A 16 0.85 5.66 18.62
N GLU A 17 0.95 5.17 17.39
CA GLU A 17 2.09 4.37 16.93
C GLU A 17 3.33 5.22 16.57
N GLY A 18 3.29 6.54 16.77
CA GLY A 18 4.38 7.46 16.46
C GLY A 18 4.72 7.55 14.96
N LEU A 19 3.76 7.21 14.09
CA LEU A 19 3.95 7.21 12.64
C LEU A 19 3.70 8.61 12.06
N SER A 20 4.63 9.09 11.24
CA SER A 20 4.45 10.30 10.43
C SER A 20 3.60 10.01 9.19
N PHE A 21 2.64 10.88 8.89
CA PHE A 21 1.76 10.74 7.74
C PHE A 21 1.37 12.07 7.10
N GLU A 22 0.94 12.01 5.84
CA GLU A 22 0.54 13.16 5.03
C GLU A 22 -0.84 12.94 4.43
N ASP A 23 -1.67 13.98 4.39
CA ASP A 23 -2.93 13.95 3.66
C ASP A 23 -2.69 14.01 2.14
N MET A 24 -3.35 13.12 1.41
CA MET A 24 -3.32 13.07 -0.05
C MET A 24 -4.68 13.50 -0.59
N LYS A 25 -4.68 14.46 -1.53
CA LYS A 25 -5.91 14.86 -2.22
C LYS A 25 -6.20 13.88 -3.36
N ASN A 26 -7.32 13.18 -3.25
CA ASN A 26 -7.82 12.32 -4.32
C ASN A 26 -9.35 12.50 -4.43
N PRO A 27 -9.87 12.90 -5.61
CA PRO A 27 -11.30 13.14 -5.79
C PRO A 27 -12.16 11.89 -5.67
N GLU A 28 -11.58 10.70 -5.85
CA GLU A 28 -12.30 9.41 -5.79
C GLU A 28 -12.45 8.87 -4.37
N ASN A 29 -11.69 9.42 -3.41
CA ASN A 29 -11.64 8.94 -2.03
C ASN A 29 -12.26 9.97 -1.07
N ILE A 30 -12.90 9.48 -0.01
CA ILE A 30 -13.42 10.30 1.11
C ILE A 30 -12.25 10.92 1.87
N PHE A 31 -11.22 10.11 2.12
CA PHE A 31 -9.92 10.55 2.59
C PHE A 31 -8.84 9.64 2.01
N GLN A 32 -7.60 10.12 1.96
CA GLN A 32 -6.43 9.31 1.66
C GLN A 32 -5.24 9.87 2.45
N ILE A 33 -4.53 8.98 3.14
CA ILE A 33 -3.37 9.30 3.97
C ILE A 33 -2.20 8.47 3.47
N LEU A 34 -1.03 9.09 3.34
CA LEU A 34 0.23 8.43 3.05
C LEU A 34 1.09 8.36 4.31
N VAL A 35 1.39 7.15 4.77
CA VAL A 35 2.40 6.87 5.80
C VAL A 35 3.70 6.53 5.09
N LYS A 36 4.69 7.43 5.12
CA LYS A 36 5.94 7.27 4.35
C LYS A 36 6.79 6.07 4.79
N HIS A 37 6.77 5.77 6.09
CA HIS A 37 7.60 4.72 6.68
C HIS A 37 6.79 3.89 7.67
N ALA A 38 6.11 2.85 7.17
CA ALA A 38 5.38 1.92 8.02
C ALA A 38 6.19 0.64 8.31
N GLY A 39 6.15 0.21 9.57
CA GLY A 39 6.76 -1.03 10.04
C GLY A 39 8.29 -1.07 9.92
N LYS A 40 8.86 -2.24 10.21
CA LYS A 40 10.32 -2.46 10.29
C LYS A 40 11.09 -2.17 8.99
N TYR A 41 10.43 -2.35 7.85
CA TYR A 41 11.04 -2.19 6.53
C TYR A 41 10.82 -0.79 5.93
N GLY A 42 10.11 0.10 6.64
CA GLY A 42 9.87 1.47 6.21
C GLY A 42 9.12 1.57 4.87
N VAL A 43 8.26 0.59 4.58
CA VAL A 43 7.51 0.54 3.32
C VAL A 43 6.42 1.60 3.37
N PRO A 44 6.26 2.43 2.32
CA PRO A 44 5.16 3.38 2.24
C PRO A 44 3.81 2.68 2.20
N VAL A 45 2.86 3.16 3.00
CA VAL A 45 1.50 2.65 3.08
C VAL A 45 0.52 3.78 2.83
N GLU A 46 -0.43 3.54 1.94
CA GLU A 46 -1.57 4.42 1.69
C GLU A 46 -2.82 3.84 2.36
N ILE A 47 -3.53 4.66 3.12
CA ILE A 47 -4.78 4.31 3.80
C ILE A 47 -5.87 5.22 3.26
N PHE A 48 -6.94 4.66 2.72
CA PHE A 48 -8.02 5.45 2.14
C PHE A 48 -9.38 4.77 2.25
N GLU A 49 -10.42 5.58 2.08
CA GLU A 49 -11.80 5.15 2.02
C GLU A 49 -12.39 5.58 0.66
N PRO A 50 -12.74 4.64 -0.24
CA PRO A 50 -13.31 4.98 -1.54
C PRO A 50 -14.71 5.61 -1.40
N LYS A 51 -15.00 6.66 -2.18
CA LYS A 51 -16.37 7.24 -2.21
C LYS A 51 -17.41 6.26 -2.76
N SER A 52 -16.99 5.35 -3.64
CA SER A 52 -17.84 4.31 -4.20
C SER A 52 -18.23 3.22 -3.19
N GLN A 53 -17.49 3.09 -2.08
CA GLN A 53 -17.74 2.10 -1.03
C GLN A 53 -17.50 2.71 0.37
N PRO A 54 -18.40 3.59 0.85
CA PRO A 54 -18.29 4.18 2.18
C PRO A 54 -18.28 3.12 3.29
N GLY A 55 -17.46 3.33 4.32
CA GLY A 55 -17.27 2.40 5.42
C GLY A 55 -16.21 1.32 5.18
N VAL A 56 -15.65 1.22 3.97
CA VAL A 56 -14.55 0.30 3.65
C VAL A 56 -13.22 1.04 3.71
N ILE A 57 -12.31 0.57 4.56
CA ILE A 57 -10.92 1.04 4.59
C ILE A 57 -10.08 0.15 3.66
N VAL A 58 -9.32 0.79 2.78
CA VAL A 58 -8.29 0.14 1.97
C VAL A 58 -6.92 0.54 2.50
N ILE A 59 -6.06 -0.45 2.70
CA ILE A 59 -4.67 -0.28 3.09
C ILE A 59 -3.81 -0.84 1.95
N GLY A 60 -3.16 0.04 1.20
CA GLY A 60 -2.27 -0.32 0.10
C GLY A 60 -0.82 -0.12 0.47
N ALA A 61 0.06 -1.04 0.10
CA ALA A 61 1.50 -0.86 0.20
C ALA A 61 2.13 -0.91 -1.19
N LYS A 62 2.99 0.06 -1.51
CA LYS A 62 3.74 0.07 -2.76
C LYS A 62 5.18 -0.31 -2.49
N VAL A 63 5.56 -1.52 -2.88
CA VAL A 63 6.94 -2.01 -2.77
C VAL A 63 7.66 -1.69 -4.07
N ILE A 64 8.61 -0.77 -4.00
CA ILE A 64 9.45 -0.39 -5.14
C ILE A 64 10.74 -1.20 -5.07
N MET A 65 11.04 -1.95 -6.13
CA MET A 65 12.33 -2.63 -6.25
C MET A 65 13.46 -1.59 -6.38
N LYS A 66 14.58 -1.83 -5.72
CA LYS A 66 15.79 -0.99 -5.85
C LYS A 66 16.47 -1.23 -7.21
N ASP A 67 17.27 -0.27 -7.66
CA ASP A 67 17.94 -0.30 -8.97
C ASP A 67 18.67 -1.63 -9.27
N ASN A 68 19.38 -2.18 -8.29
CA ASN A 68 20.08 -3.46 -8.43
C ASN A 68 19.12 -4.66 -8.54
N GLN A 69 17.95 -4.60 -7.92
CA GLN A 69 16.90 -5.63 -8.03
C GLN A 69 16.21 -5.53 -9.39
N ILE A 70 15.93 -4.31 -9.85
CA ILE A 70 15.37 -4.04 -11.18
C ILE A 70 16.32 -4.58 -12.26
N ALA A 71 17.61 -4.24 -12.20
CA ALA A 71 18.59 -4.70 -13.17
C ALA A 71 18.68 -6.23 -13.24
N ARG A 72 18.58 -6.92 -12.10
CA ARG A 72 18.52 -8.40 -12.05
C ARG A 72 17.25 -8.93 -12.67
N TYR A 73 16.09 -8.35 -12.34
CA TYR A 73 14.80 -8.74 -12.89
C TYR A 73 14.75 -8.57 -14.42
N LEU A 74 15.34 -7.48 -14.95
CA LEU A 74 15.43 -7.26 -16.39
C LEU A 74 16.34 -8.26 -17.11
N GLY A 75 17.30 -8.86 -16.40
CA GLY A 75 18.15 -9.91 -16.93
C GLY A 75 17.50 -11.31 -16.94
N PHE A 76 16.32 -11.46 -16.35
CA PHE A 76 15.59 -12.73 -16.36
C PHE A 76 15.03 -13.06 -17.74
N THR A 77 15.03 -14.35 -18.04
CA THR A 77 14.20 -14.92 -19.12
C THR A 77 12.70 -14.76 -18.79
N GLU A 78 11.84 -14.92 -19.79
CA GLU A 78 10.39 -14.83 -19.58
C GLU A 78 9.89 -15.88 -18.57
N ASP A 79 10.41 -17.11 -18.63
CA ASP A 79 10.09 -18.18 -17.66
C ASP A 79 10.49 -17.80 -16.23
N GLU A 80 11.64 -17.14 -16.05
CA GLU A 80 12.12 -16.68 -14.75
C GLU A 80 11.28 -15.52 -14.20
N LYS A 81 10.84 -14.60 -15.08
CA LYS A 81 9.90 -13.52 -14.71
C LYS A 81 8.57 -14.10 -14.27
N GLU A 82 7.98 -15.02 -15.04
CA GLU A 82 6.72 -15.68 -14.67
C GLU A 82 6.85 -16.39 -13.32
N LYS A 83 7.95 -17.11 -13.10
CA LYS A 83 8.21 -17.78 -11.81
C LYS A 83 8.36 -16.77 -10.67
N PHE A 84 8.99 -15.62 -10.90
CA PHE A 84 9.09 -14.56 -9.90
C PHE A 84 7.71 -13.98 -9.56
N GLU A 85 6.94 -13.59 -10.58
CA GLU A 85 5.60 -13.01 -10.41
C GLU A 85 4.66 -13.98 -9.70
N ARG A 86 4.68 -15.26 -10.07
CA ARG A 86 3.91 -16.32 -9.41
C ARG A 86 4.25 -16.43 -7.93
N ARG A 87 5.54 -16.41 -7.56
CA ARG A 87 5.95 -16.49 -6.14
C ARG A 87 5.50 -15.28 -5.33
N VAL A 88 5.54 -14.08 -5.92
CA VAL A 88 5.01 -12.86 -5.28
C VAL A 88 3.50 -12.98 -5.08
N ALA A 89 2.77 -13.42 -6.12
CA ALA A 89 1.34 -13.62 -6.05
C ALA A 89 0.95 -14.69 -5.01
N GLU A 90 1.65 -15.83 -4.97
CA GLU A 90 1.46 -16.88 -3.96
C GLU A 90 1.66 -16.35 -2.54
N TYR A 91 2.72 -15.55 -2.31
CA TYR A 91 2.96 -14.92 -1.02
C TYR A 91 1.82 -13.96 -0.64
N CYS A 92 1.41 -13.06 -1.53
CA CYS A 92 0.29 -12.16 -1.28
C CYS A 92 -1.02 -12.90 -1.02
N ASN A 93 -1.30 -13.96 -1.79
CA ASN A 93 -2.47 -14.81 -1.59
C ASN A 93 -2.43 -15.52 -0.22
N SER A 94 -1.24 -15.93 0.25
CA SER A 94 -1.09 -16.58 1.56
C SER A 94 -1.48 -15.68 2.74
N ILE A 95 -1.36 -14.35 2.57
CA ILE A 95 -1.79 -13.34 3.54
C ILE A 95 -3.12 -12.68 3.16
N GLN A 96 -3.85 -13.25 2.19
CA GLN A 96 -5.12 -12.74 1.68
C GLN A 96 -5.05 -11.30 1.15
N ALA A 97 -3.89 -10.89 0.66
CA ALA A 97 -3.69 -9.57 0.06
C ALA A 97 -3.96 -9.63 -1.45
N ILE A 98 -4.73 -8.67 -1.95
CA ILE A 98 -4.84 -8.41 -3.38
C ILE A 98 -3.51 -7.78 -3.83
N ASN A 99 -2.93 -8.30 -4.91
CA ASN A 99 -1.66 -7.83 -5.43
C ASN A 99 -1.75 -7.47 -6.92
N ARG A 100 -0.85 -6.58 -7.34
CA ARG A 100 -0.65 -6.21 -8.73
C ARG A 100 0.83 -5.88 -8.93
N ILE A 101 1.44 -6.53 -9.91
CA ILE A 101 2.79 -6.19 -10.38
C ILE A 101 2.63 -5.20 -11.53
N VAL A 102 3.42 -4.12 -11.51
CA VAL A 102 3.33 -2.97 -12.43
C VAL A 102 4.69 -2.71 -13.04
#